data_AF-A0A3D1E4I4-F1
#
_entry.id   AF-A0A3D1E4I4-F1
#
_cell.length_a   1.000
_cell.length_b   1.000
_cell.length_c   1.000
_cell.angle_alpha   90.00
_cell.angle_beta   90.00
_cell.angle_gamma   90.00
#
_symmetry.space_group_name_H-M   'P 1'
#
loop_
_entity.id
_entity.type
_entity.pdbx_description
1 polymer ?
#
loop_
_entity_poly.entity_id
_entity_poly.type
_entity_poly.pdbx_seq_one_letter_code
_entity_poly.pdbx_strand_id
1 'polypeptide(L)'
;MDGGIITKAGWQFWIDRGGTFTDVVGRAPDGSLHTHKLLSENPEAYEDAALQGIRDLLQLDDGQPVPEDSIDAVKMGTTVATNALLERKGDRTLLIVTKGFRDQLRIAYQARPRLFDRQIILPEMLYERVEEVAERVDAQDVVLEALDLEGLRPRLQAAFDDGVRSVAIVLMHGYRVPDHELRVAALARDIGFTQVSTSHETSPMIKFVGRGDTTVADAYLSPILRRYIDRIAGALGNVNLQFMQSNGGLKGASLFQGKDAILSGPAGGIVGAVRTAEQAGFNKVITFDMGGTSTDVAHYENHYERVFETIVAGVRMQAPMLLIHTVAAGGGSLCYFDGARFRVGPESAGANPGPACYRRGGPLAVTDCNVMLGKLQPDFFPSVFGPDQNEPLDGDAVRTRFAAMAAEVEQATGMSRSPEELADGFLRIAVENMANAIKKISVQRGYDVTDYALQCFGGAGGQHACLIADVLGMNTVLVHPFAGVLSAYGMGLADVRALRERTIEADLQLSLVPRLERELDALAKVSSD
;
A
#
# COMPACT_ATOMS: atom_id res chain seq x y z
N MET A 1 -21.69 13.25 -30.18
CA MET A 1 -20.57 13.72 -31.03
C MET A 1 -19.37 13.68 -30.13
N ASP A 2 -18.73 12.52 -30.14
CA ASP A 2 -17.70 12.15 -29.18
C ASP A 2 -16.40 12.81 -29.60
N GLY A 3 -15.99 13.81 -28.84
CA GLY A 3 -14.65 14.38 -28.91
C GLY A 3 -13.66 13.35 -28.40
N GLY A 4 -13.32 12.37 -29.25
CA GLY A 4 -12.26 11.43 -28.99
C GLY A 4 -10.96 12.19 -28.76
N ILE A 5 -10.44 12.12 -27.54
CA ILE A 5 -9.06 12.50 -27.23
C ILE A 5 -8.19 11.62 -28.13
N ILE A 6 -7.54 12.23 -29.10
CA ILE A 6 -6.56 11.55 -29.95
C ILE A 6 -5.41 11.16 -29.03
N THR A 7 -5.42 9.91 -28.54
CA THR A 7 -4.31 9.33 -27.81
C THR A 7 -3.09 9.32 -28.73
N LYS A 8 -1.97 9.92 -28.30
CA LYS A 8 -0.69 9.78 -29.00
C LYS A 8 -0.43 8.28 -29.16
N ALA A 9 -0.05 7.84 -30.36
CA ALA A 9 0.35 6.45 -30.62
C ALA A 9 1.75 6.18 -30.05
N GLY A 10 1.88 6.22 -28.73
CA GLY A 10 3.11 6.01 -27.97
C GLY A 10 3.00 4.80 -27.05
N TRP A 11 4.14 4.40 -26.47
CA TRP A 11 4.21 3.38 -25.44
C TRP A 11 3.46 3.81 -24.18
N GLN A 12 2.82 2.85 -23.52
CA GLN A 12 2.36 3.03 -22.15
C GLN A 12 3.12 2.09 -21.24
N PHE A 13 3.58 2.58 -20.09
CA PHE A 13 4.22 1.74 -19.07
C PHE A 13 3.39 1.73 -17.80
N TRP A 14 3.12 0.53 -17.29
CA TRP A 14 2.39 0.31 -16.06
C TRP A 14 3.29 -0.41 -15.07
N ILE A 15 3.54 0.19 -13.91
CA ILE A 15 4.66 -0.21 -13.06
C ILE A 15 4.23 -0.34 -11.60
N ASP A 16 4.37 -1.53 -11.03
CA ASP A 16 4.25 -1.73 -9.58
C ASP A 16 5.61 -1.87 -8.94
N ARG A 17 6.05 -0.81 -8.23
CA ARG A 17 7.29 -0.86 -7.45
C ARG A 17 7.02 -1.43 -6.06
N GLY A 18 7.09 -2.76 -5.97
CA GLY A 18 7.03 -3.52 -4.73
C GLY A 18 8.32 -3.42 -3.90
N GLY A 19 8.34 -4.08 -2.73
CA GLY A 19 9.52 -4.10 -1.85
C GLY A 19 10.67 -4.97 -2.36
N THR A 20 10.38 -6.09 -3.00
CA THR A 20 11.41 -7.03 -3.52
C THR A 20 11.62 -6.88 -5.02
N PHE A 21 10.52 -6.86 -5.78
CA PHE A 21 10.55 -6.75 -7.24
C PHE A 21 9.73 -5.56 -7.71
N THR A 22 10.15 -5.01 -8.83
CA THR A 22 9.41 -4.04 -9.63
C THR A 22 8.87 -4.76 -10.84
N ASP A 23 7.55 -4.77 -10.97
CA ASP A 23 6.82 -5.40 -12.07
C ASP A 23 6.46 -4.33 -13.11
N VAL A 24 6.84 -4.56 -14.36
CA VAL A 24 6.64 -3.62 -15.47
C VAL A 24 5.82 -4.28 -16.56
N VAL A 25 4.77 -3.61 -16.99
CA VAL A 25 4.01 -3.96 -18.20
C VAL A 25 4.13 -2.80 -19.19
N GLY A 26 4.76 -3.05 -20.32
CA GLY A 26 4.83 -2.12 -21.44
C GLY A 26 3.78 -2.47 -22.49
N ARG A 27 2.93 -1.52 -22.86
CA ARG A 27 2.05 -1.60 -24.02
C ARG A 27 2.67 -0.82 -25.16
N ALA A 28 3.06 -1.52 -26.22
CA ALA A 28 3.62 -0.91 -27.41
C ALA A 28 2.54 -0.14 -28.21
N PRO A 29 2.93 0.75 -29.14
CA PRO A 29 1.98 1.50 -29.98
C PRO A 29 1.05 0.61 -30.82
N ASP A 30 1.47 -0.62 -31.15
CA ASP A 30 0.64 -1.61 -31.86
C ASP A 30 -0.35 -2.36 -30.95
N GLY A 31 -0.30 -2.09 -29.64
CA GLY A 31 -1.14 -2.71 -28.62
C GLY A 31 -0.57 -3.99 -28.00
N SER A 32 0.59 -4.48 -28.45
CA SER A 32 1.26 -5.65 -27.86
C SER A 32 1.70 -5.36 -26.42
N LEU A 33 1.61 -6.37 -25.56
CA LEU A 33 1.97 -6.28 -24.15
C LEU A 33 3.27 -7.04 -23.88
N HIS A 34 4.18 -6.37 -23.19
CA HIS A 34 5.49 -6.87 -22.80
C HIS A 34 5.60 -6.80 -21.29
N THR A 35 6.06 -7.88 -20.66
CA THR A 35 6.25 -7.94 -19.21
C THR A 35 7.72 -7.99 -18.89
N HIS A 36 8.14 -7.24 -17.88
CA HIS A 36 9.51 -7.25 -17.39
C HIS A 36 9.52 -7.18 -15.86
N LYS A 37 10.54 -7.79 -15.24
CA LYS A 37 10.63 -7.89 -13.78
C LYS A 37 12.07 -7.64 -13.35
N LEU A 38 12.23 -6.66 -12.46
CA LEU A 38 13.53 -6.25 -11.94
C LEU A 38 13.54 -6.33 -10.41
N LEU A 39 14.73 -6.43 -9.79
CA LEU A 39 14.85 -6.22 -8.35
C LEU A 39 14.55 -4.74 -8.04
N SER A 40 13.74 -4.47 -7.02
CA SER A 40 13.34 -3.08 -6.69
C SER A 40 14.50 -2.20 -6.23
N GLU A 41 15.56 -2.82 -5.71
CA GLU A 41 16.81 -2.18 -5.30
C GLU A 41 18.00 -3.01 -5.79
N ASN A 42 18.78 -2.43 -6.71
CA ASN A 42 20.03 -2.99 -7.21
C ASN A 42 20.98 -1.86 -7.64
N PRO A 43 21.53 -1.08 -6.68
CA PRO A 43 22.30 0.12 -6.96
C PRO A 43 23.60 -0.13 -7.74
N GLU A 44 24.07 -1.38 -7.79
CA GLU A 44 25.24 -1.79 -8.56
C GLU A 44 24.94 -1.90 -10.06
N ALA A 45 23.67 -2.06 -10.44
CA ALA A 45 23.23 -2.24 -11.83
C ALA A 45 22.46 -1.03 -12.38
N TYR A 46 21.58 -0.42 -11.57
CA TYR A 46 20.75 0.71 -12.00
C TYR A 46 20.33 1.60 -10.83
N GLU A 47 20.09 2.87 -11.12
CA GLU A 47 19.68 3.86 -10.09
C GLU A 47 18.22 3.67 -9.66
N ASP A 48 17.33 3.29 -10.58
CA ASP A 48 15.90 3.08 -10.30
C ASP A 48 15.31 2.00 -11.23
N ALA A 49 14.62 1.02 -10.63
CA ALA A 49 14.07 -0.13 -11.34
C ALA A 49 12.93 0.24 -12.30
N ALA A 50 12.12 1.26 -11.99
CA ALA A 50 11.03 1.67 -12.86
C ALA A 50 11.57 2.32 -14.14
N LEU A 51 12.55 3.22 -14.00
CA LEU A 51 13.24 3.80 -15.14
C LEU A 51 13.99 2.74 -15.94
N GLN A 52 14.72 1.83 -15.28
CA GLN A 52 15.42 0.76 -15.98
C GLN A 52 14.46 -0.11 -16.79
N GLY A 53 13.31 -0.50 -16.22
CA GLY A 53 12.33 -1.29 -16.95
C GLY A 53 11.74 -0.59 -18.18
N ILE A 54 11.57 0.73 -18.13
CA ILE A 54 11.20 1.53 -19.32
C ILE A 54 12.33 1.48 -20.36
N ARG A 55 13.59 1.66 -19.94
CA ARG A 55 14.76 1.64 -20.84
C ARG A 55 14.93 0.30 -21.53
N ASP A 56 14.82 -0.80 -20.79
CA ASP A 56 14.97 -2.17 -21.30
C ASP A 56 13.92 -2.47 -22.36
N LEU A 57 12.66 -2.12 -22.11
CA LEU A 57 11.56 -2.34 -23.06
C LEU A 57 11.65 -1.45 -24.30
N LEU A 58 12.25 -0.26 -24.18
CA LEU A 58 12.56 0.62 -25.30
C LEU A 58 13.89 0.27 -25.98
N GLN A 59 14.64 -0.71 -25.46
CA GLN A 59 15.96 -1.13 -25.96
C GLN A 59 16.95 0.05 -26.04
N LEU A 60 16.99 0.89 -25.01
CA LEU A 60 17.90 2.04 -24.93
C LEU A 60 19.26 1.62 -24.37
N ASP A 61 20.33 2.14 -24.98
CA ASP A 61 21.71 1.97 -24.46
C ASP A 61 21.92 2.79 -23.18
N ASP A 62 22.92 2.44 -22.37
CA ASP A 62 23.27 3.18 -21.15
C ASP A 62 23.55 4.67 -21.44
N GLY A 63 22.97 5.54 -20.62
CA GLY A 63 23.11 6.99 -20.75
C GLY A 63 22.29 7.64 -21.88
N GLN A 64 21.66 6.87 -22.78
CA GLN A 64 20.74 7.42 -23.77
C GLN A 64 19.50 8.02 -23.07
N PRO A 65 19.08 9.27 -23.37
CA PRO A 65 17.89 9.85 -22.75
C PRO A 65 16.63 9.09 -23.18
N VAL A 66 15.64 9.03 -22.29
CA VAL A 66 14.34 8.42 -22.60
C VAL A 66 13.60 9.33 -23.59
N PRO A 67 13.16 8.82 -24.76
CA PRO A 67 12.46 9.63 -25.75
C PRO A 67 11.03 9.95 -25.31
N GLU A 68 10.82 11.11 -24.69
CA GLU A 68 9.52 11.61 -24.21
C GLU A 68 8.40 11.45 -25.27
N ASP A 69 8.68 11.80 -26.52
CA ASP A 69 7.67 11.78 -27.60
C ASP A 69 7.17 10.38 -27.97
N SER A 70 7.91 9.32 -27.60
CA SER A 70 7.47 7.95 -27.85
C SER A 70 6.65 7.36 -26.71
N ILE A 71 6.44 8.09 -25.61
CA ILE A 71 5.71 7.60 -24.44
C ILE A 71 4.42 8.41 -24.27
N ASP A 72 3.29 7.71 -24.31
CA ASP A 72 1.97 8.29 -24.09
C ASP A 72 1.69 8.49 -22.59
N ALA A 73 1.96 7.48 -21.77
CA ALA A 73 1.74 7.56 -20.32
C ALA A 73 2.61 6.59 -19.52
N VAL A 74 2.93 6.99 -18.29
CA VAL A 74 3.48 6.11 -17.26
C VAL A 74 2.53 6.11 -16.08
N LYS A 75 2.01 4.93 -15.72
CA LYS A 75 1.10 4.73 -14.59
C LYS A 75 1.80 3.85 -13.58
N MET A 76 1.90 4.27 -12.32
CA MET A 76 2.68 3.52 -11.35
C MET A 76 2.11 3.49 -9.94
N GLY A 77 2.34 2.40 -9.23
CA GLY A 77 2.16 2.29 -7.79
C GLY A 77 3.51 2.15 -7.12
N THR A 78 3.58 2.57 -5.86
CA THR A 78 4.85 2.54 -5.11
C THR A 78 4.62 2.20 -3.66
N THR A 79 5.50 1.36 -3.13
CA THR A 79 5.53 1.00 -1.71
C THR A 79 6.38 1.94 -0.87
N VAL A 80 6.98 2.98 -1.47
CA VAL A 80 7.88 3.95 -0.80
C VAL A 80 7.24 4.57 0.44
N ALA A 81 6.00 5.06 0.35
CA ALA A 81 5.32 5.68 1.50
C ALA A 81 5.03 4.67 2.61
N THR A 82 4.52 3.48 2.26
CA THR A 82 4.22 2.42 3.22
C THR A 82 5.48 1.96 3.94
N ASN A 83 6.59 1.76 3.22
CA ASN A 83 7.87 1.36 3.81
C ASN A 83 8.46 2.46 4.69
N ALA A 84 8.45 3.71 4.24
CA ALA A 84 8.89 4.84 5.06
C ALA A 84 8.09 4.96 6.37
N LEU A 85 6.79 4.68 6.33
CA LEU A 85 5.92 4.66 7.50
C LEU A 85 6.27 3.50 8.46
N LEU A 86 6.47 2.30 7.93
CA LEU A 86 6.84 1.10 8.70
C LEU A 86 8.22 1.22 9.35
N GLU A 87 9.20 1.74 8.61
CA GLU A 87 10.59 1.89 9.05
C GLU A 87 10.85 3.18 9.84
N ARG A 88 9.84 4.03 10.02
CA ARG A 88 9.96 5.35 10.65
C ARG A 88 11.03 6.23 9.99
N LYS A 89 11.10 6.17 8.67
CA LYS A 89 12.04 6.94 7.83
C LYS A 89 11.38 8.10 7.09
N GLY A 90 10.39 8.75 7.70
CA GLY A 90 9.78 10.00 7.23
C GLY A 90 10.65 11.23 7.39
N ASP A 91 10.15 12.38 6.95
CA ASP A 91 10.81 13.66 7.19
C ASP A 91 10.49 14.24 8.58
N ARG A 92 11.42 15.00 9.15
CA ARG A 92 11.23 15.64 10.46
C ARG A 92 10.04 16.59 10.38
N THR A 93 9.05 16.38 11.23
CA THR A 93 7.74 17.04 11.14
C THR A 93 7.41 17.81 12.41
N LEU A 94 7.10 19.09 12.25
CA LEU A 94 6.50 19.94 13.27
C LEU A 94 4.97 19.79 13.26
N LEU A 95 4.34 19.71 14.42
CA LEU A 95 2.89 19.79 14.57
C LEU A 95 2.49 21.16 15.12
N ILE A 96 1.59 21.87 14.44
CA ILE A 96 0.95 23.09 14.94
C ILE A 96 -0.49 22.77 15.31
N VAL A 97 -0.89 23.10 16.54
CA VAL A 97 -2.24 22.88 17.06
C VAL A 97 -2.79 24.09 17.78
N THR A 98 -4.10 24.14 17.96
CA THR A 98 -4.76 25.10 18.84
C THR A 98 -4.20 24.99 20.27
N LYS A 99 -3.98 26.14 20.93
CA LYS A 99 -3.54 26.20 22.33
C LYS A 99 -4.44 25.39 23.26
N GLY A 100 -3.83 24.58 24.12
CA GLY A 100 -4.50 23.62 25.01
C GLY A 100 -4.62 22.20 24.45
N PHE A 101 -4.22 21.96 23.19
CA PHE A 101 -4.36 20.68 22.51
C PHE A 101 -3.02 19.99 22.19
N ARG A 102 -1.90 20.46 22.76
CA ARG A 102 -0.55 19.90 22.55
C ARG A 102 -0.48 18.37 22.57
N ASP A 103 -1.10 17.75 23.56
CA ASP A 103 -0.99 16.30 23.79
C ASP A 103 -2.14 15.50 23.16
N GLN A 104 -3.05 16.13 22.42
CA GLN A 104 -4.30 15.49 21.98
C GLN A 104 -4.07 14.28 21.06
N LEU A 105 -3.12 14.34 20.13
CA LEU A 105 -2.80 13.20 19.24
C LEU A 105 -2.11 12.06 19.98
N ARG A 106 -1.27 12.41 20.97
CA ARG A 106 -0.61 11.44 21.85
C ARG A 106 -1.61 10.72 22.77
N ILE A 107 -2.55 11.46 23.36
CA ILE A 107 -3.63 10.90 24.19
C ILE A 107 -4.59 10.07 23.34
N ALA A 108 -4.82 10.49 22.10
CA ALA A 108 -5.76 9.88 21.16
C ALA A 108 -7.15 9.71 21.80
N TYR A 109 -7.60 8.45 21.93
CA TYR A 109 -8.87 8.08 22.55
C TYR A 109 -8.69 7.37 23.89
N GLN A 110 -7.51 7.46 24.51
CA GLN A 110 -7.15 6.72 25.74
C GLN A 110 -7.24 5.19 25.59
N ALA A 111 -7.28 4.68 24.36
CA ALA A 111 -7.34 3.25 24.08
C ALA A 111 -6.02 2.56 24.46
N ARG A 112 -6.13 1.37 25.09
CA ARG A 112 -4.98 0.51 25.39
C ARG A 112 -4.90 -0.57 24.31
N PRO A 113 -3.86 -0.57 23.44
CA PRO A 113 -3.74 -1.55 22.36
C PRO A 113 -3.75 -3.00 22.89
N ARG A 114 -3.10 -3.23 24.04
CA ARG A 114 -3.13 -4.48 24.79
C ARG A 114 -3.73 -4.20 26.16
N LEU A 115 -5.03 -4.47 26.30
CA LEU A 115 -5.84 -4.08 27.47
C LEU A 115 -5.27 -4.57 28.80
N PHE A 116 -4.64 -5.75 28.80
CA PHE A 116 -4.15 -6.41 30.01
C PHE A 116 -2.66 -6.17 30.31
N ASP A 117 -1.93 -5.48 29.44
CA ASP A 117 -0.50 -5.21 29.64
C ASP A 117 -0.28 -4.23 30.79
N ARG A 118 0.39 -4.64 31.86
CA ARG A 118 0.66 -3.75 33.01
C ARG A 118 1.54 -2.54 32.63
N GLN A 119 2.45 -2.71 31.67
CA GLN A 119 3.25 -1.64 31.09
C GLN A 119 2.64 -1.21 29.75
N ILE A 120 1.99 -0.05 29.73
CA ILE A 120 1.38 0.50 28.50
C ILE A 120 2.49 1.13 27.66
N ILE A 121 2.73 0.55 26.49
CA ILE A 121 3.61 1.12 25.48
C ILE A 121 2.73 1.87 24.49
N LEU A 122 2.86 3.20 24.43
CA LEU A 122 2.18 4.02 23.44
C LEU A 122 2.90 3.92 22.09
N PRO A 123 2.18 4.02 20.96
CA PRO A 123 2.81 4.18 19.67
C PRO A 123 3.72 5.42 19.64
N GLU A 124 4.81 5.31 18.90
CA GLU A 124 5.66 6.46 18.58
C GLU A 124 4.90 7.47 17.71
N MET A 125 5.12 8.76 17.96
CA MET A 125 4.52 9.84 17.19
C MET A 125 5.36 10.15 15.95
N LEU A 126 4.71 10.51 14.84
CA LEU A 126 5.39 10.88 13.59
C LEU A 126 5.95 12.32 13.62
N TYR A 127 5.54 13.14 14.57
CA TYR A 127 6.06 14.49 14.78
C TYR A 127 7.08 14.51 15.91
N GLU A 128 8.08 15.38 15.82
CA GLU A 128 9.13 15.51 16.83
C GLU A 128 8.93 16.72 17.76
N ARG A 129 8.16 17.72 17.33
CA ARG A 129 7.91 18.97 18.05
C ARG A 129 6.46 19.39 17.89
N VAL A 130 5.91 20.03 18.92
CA VAL A 130 4.56 20.60 18.91
C VAL A 130 4.60 22.07 19.28
N GLU A 131 4.00 22.91 18.45
CA GLU A 131 3.78 24.33 18.73
C GLU A 131 2.28 24.62 18.83
N GLU A 132 1.90 25.38 19.86
CA GLU A 132 0.52 25.80 20.07
C GLU A 132 0.30 27.21 19.53
N VAL A 133 -0.73 27.44 18.73
CA VAL A 133 -1.14 28.79 18.34
C VAL A 133 -2.31 29.27 19.19
N ALA A 134 -2.28 30.54 19.61
CA ALA A 134 -3.42 31.17 20.26
C ALA A 134 -4.46 31.51 19.19
N GLU A 135 -5.53 30.73 19.18
CA GLU A 135 -6.69 30.88 18.31
C GLU A 135 -7.82 30.03 18.90
N ARG A 136 -9.07 30.40 18.63
CA ARG A 136 -10.20 29.52 18.93
C ARG A 136 -11.40 29.84 18.06
N VAL A 137 -11.96 28.81 17.45
CA VAL A 137 -13.27 28.84 16.79
C VAL A 137 -14.17 27.83 17.49
N ASP A 138 -15.45 28.16 17.67
CA ASP A 138 -16.45 27.22 18.22
C ASP A 138 -17.14 26.38 17.13
N ALA A 139 -18.10 25.54 17.53
CA ALA A 139 -18.85 24.70 16.60
C ALA A 139 -19.83 25.51 15.73
N GLN A 140 -20.10 26.77 16.07
CA GLN A 140 -21.05 27.68 15.41
C GLN A 140 -20.36 28.68 14.46
N ASP A 141 -19.10 28.45 14.11
CA ASP A 141 -18.26 29.34 13.28
C ASP A 141 -17.84 30.65 13.95
N VAL A 142 -18.03 30.78 15.27
CA VAL A 142 -17.67 32.02 15.97
C VAL A 142 -16.21 31.96 16.40
N VAL A 143 -15.45 32.97 16.01
CA VAL A 143 -14.08 33.18 16.49
C VAL A 143 -14.16 33.67 17.94
N LEU A 144 -13.79 32.80 18.89
CA LEU A 144 -13.73 33.11 20.32
C LEU A 144 -12.41 33.77 20.70
N GLU A 145 -11.31 33.38 20.03
CA GLU A 145 -9.98 33.96 20.21
C GLU A 145 -9.35 34.14 18.82
N ALA A 146 -8.90 35.36 18.54
CA ALA A 146 -8.30 35.72 17.26
C ALA A 146 -6.95 35.02 17.07
N LEU A 147 -6.62 34.66 15.83
CA LEU A 147 -5.34 34.04 15.47
C LEU A 147 -4.16 34.98 15.72
N ASP A 148 -3.25 34.58 16.62
CA ASP A 148 -1.99 35.27 16.90
C ASP A 148 -0.82 34.70 16.08
N LEU A 149 -0.61 35.26 14.89
CA LEU A 149 0.53 34.91 14.04
C LEU A 149 1.86 35.50 14.54
N GLU A 150 1.82 36.66 15.19
CA GLU A 150 3.01 37.35 15.69
C GLU A 150 3.66 36.55 16.83
N GLY A 151 2.85 36.02 17.75
CA GLY A 151 3.32 35.12 18.81
C GLY A 151 3.72 33.71 18.31
N LEU A 152 3.29 33.32 17.10
CA LEU A 152 3.64 32.04 16.50
C LEU A 152 4.95 32.11 15.69
N ARG A 153 5.19 33.20 14.95
CA ARG A 153 6.33 33.35 14.02
C ARG A 153 7.69 33.02 14.64
N PRO A 154 8.10 33.52 15.82
CA PRO A 154 9.41 33.20 16.39
C PRO A 154 9.61 31.70 16.68
N ARG A 155 8.54 30.99 17.03
CA ARG A 155 8.59 29.55 17.35
C ARG A 155 8.65 28.69 16.09
N LEU A 156 7.95 29.10 15.03
CA LEU A 156 8.10 28.48 13.71
C LEU A 156 9.50 28.72 13.14
N GLN A 157 10.03 29.94 13.28
CA GLN A 157 11.40 30.25 12.85
C GLN A 157 12.42 29.39 13.60
N ALA A 158 12.29 29.25 14.93
CA ALA A 158 13.17 28.39 15.71
C ALA A 158 13.13 26.93 15.24
N ALA A 159 11.94 26.37 14.98
CA ALA A 159 11.81 25.01 14.45
C ALA A 159 12.45 24.87 13.06
N PHE A 160 12.32 25.88 12.21
CA PHE A 160 12.98 25.93 10.91
C PHE A 160 14.52 26.00 11.06
N ASP A 161 15.02 26.82 11.96
CA ASP A 161 16.46 26.96 12.22
C ASP A 161 17.05 25.66 12.80
N ASP A 162 16.26 24.89 13.56
CA ASP A 162 16.60 23.53 14.04
C ASP A 162 16.59 22.46 12.92
N GLY A 163 16.33 22.86 11.67
CA GLY A 163 16.37 21.99 10.49
C GLY A 163 15.06 21.30 10.13
N VAL A 164 13.94 21.63 10.79
CA VAL A 164 12.63 21.08 10.41
C VAL A 164 12.15 21.76 9.12
N ARG A 165 11.65 20.97 8.16
CA ARG A 165 11.17 21.47 6.86
C ARG A 165 9.73 21.07 6.53
N SER A 166 9.17 20.14 7.29
CA SER A 166 7.79 19.71 7.17
C SER A 166 6.95 20.15 8.37
N VAL A 167 5.73 20.62 8.10
CA VAL A 167 4.77 21.02 9.14
C VAL A 167 3.36 20.53 8.85
N ALA A 168 2.72 19.97 9.88
CA ALA A 168 1.32 19.62 9.92
C ALA A 168 0.56 20.66 10.76
N ILE A 169 -0.53 21.21 10.22
CA ILE A 169 -1.35 22.23 10.89
C ILE A 169 -2.73 21.66 11.16
N VAL A 170 -3.08 21.53 12.44
CA VAL A 170 -4.33 20.90 12.88
C VAL A 170 -5.01 21.78 13.92
N LEU A 171 -5.91 22.64 13.46
CA LEU A 171 -6.66 23.54 14.34
C LEU A 171 -8.03 22.96 14.68
N MET A 172 -8.53 23.31 15.86
CA MET A 172 -9.88 22.96 16.29
C MET A 172 -10.89 23.61 15.33
N HIS A 173 -11.82 22.80 14.83
CA HIS A 173 -12.79 23.21 13.81
C HIS A 173 -12.19 23.71 12.47
N GLY A 174 -10.90 23.44 12.19
CA GLY A 174 -10.27 23.79 10.91
C GLY A 174 -10.97 23.20 9.68
N TYR A 175 -11.59 22.02 9.81
CA TYR A 175 -12.42 21.39 8.77
C TYR A 175 -13.65 22.23 8.35
N ARG A 176 -14.05 23.20 9.19
CA ARG A 176 -15.25 24.01 9.04
C ARG A 176 -14.91 25.49 8.79
N VAL A 177 -13.90 26.03 9.49
CA VAL A 177 -13.38 27.39 9.30
C VAL A 177 -11.88 27.32 8.94
N PRO A 178 -11.54 27.18 7.64
CA PRO A 178 -10.17 26.92 7.21
C PRO A 178 -9.24 28.15 7.25
N ASP A 179 -9.78 29.37 7.38
CA ASP A 179 -9.02 30.63 7.31
C ASP A 179 -7.78 30.64 8.22
N HIS A 180 -7.93 30.20 9.47
CA HIS A 180 -6.82 30.19 10.41
C HIS A 180 -5.71 29.22 9.98
N GLU A 181 -6.05 28.03 9.49
CA GLU A 181 -5.07 27.07 8.99
C GLU A 181 -4.36 27.61 7.74
N LEU A 182 -5.10 28.24 6.82
CA LEU A 182 -4.54 28.83 5.59
C LEU A 182 -3.55 29.95 5.91
N ARG A 183 -3.85 30.80 6.90
CA ARG A 183 -2.96 31.89 7.33
C ARG A 183 -1.71 31.39 8.03
N VAL A 184 -1.83 30.36 8.87
CA VAL A 184 -0.66 29.69 9.47
C VAL A 184 0.18 29.01 8.38
N ALA A 185 -0.46 28.37 7.39
CA ALA A 185 0.23 27.75 6.27
C ALA A 185 1.00 28.77 5.43
N ALA A 186 0.40 29.93 5.16
CA ALA A 186 1.08 31.04 4.48
C ALA A 186 2.31 31.53 5.26
N LEU A 187 2.21 31.68 6.58
CA LEU A 187 3.34 32.03 7.44
C LEU A 187 4.45 30.98 7.40
N ALA A 188 4.11 29.68 7.46
CA ALA A 188 5.10 28.63 7.38
C ALA A 188 5.83 28.62 6.02
N ARG A 189 5.11 28.83 4.92
CA ARG A 189 5.71 28.96 3.59
C ARG A 189 6.61 30.21 3.47
N ASP A 190 6.19 31.33 4.05
CA ASP A 190 6.98 32.58 4.12
C ASP A 190 8.32 32.39 4.85
N ILE A 191 8.33 31.62 5.95
CA ILE A 191 9.57 31.26 6.68
C ILE A 191 10.46 30.31 5.86
N GLY A 192 9.88 29.49 4.98
CA GLY A 192 10.62 28.60 4.08
C GLY A 192 10.37 27.11 4.27
N PHE A 193 9.37 26.70 5.06
CA PHE A 193 8.96 25.30 5.14
C PHE A 193 8.59 24.78 3.74
N THR A 194 9.22 23.68 3.32
CA THR A 194 9.04 23.11 1.97
C THR A 194 7.85 22.18 1.87
N GLN A 195 7.39 21.62 3.00
CA GLN A 195 6.16 20.85 3.09
C GLN A 195 5.25 21.43 4.15
N VAL A 196 4.02 21.75 3.76
CA VAL A 196 2.98 22.30 4.64
C VAL A 196 1.67 21.57 4.37
N SER A 197 1.24 20.74 5.31
CA SER A 197 -0.04 20.02 5.24
C SER A 197 -1.04 20.64 6.21
N THR A 198 -2.21 21.04 5.71
CA THR A 198 -3.31 21.54 6.53
C THR A 198 -4.37 20.47 6.74
N SER A 199 -5.03 20.51 7.89
CA SER A 199 -5.97 19.46 8.25
C SER A 199 -7.26 19.51 7.46
N HIS A 200 -7.72 20.71 7.07
CA HIS A 200 -8.89 20.87 6.22
C HIS A 200 -8.69 20.37 4.78
N GLU A 201 -7.48 20.42 4.22
CA GLU A 201 -7.19 19.88 2.86
C GLU A 201 -6.95 18.37 2.89
N THR A 202 -6.26 17.88 3.92
CA THR A 202 -5.85 16.49 4.00
C THR A 202 -6.97 15.54 4.45
N SER A 203 -7.77 15.96 5.44
CA SER A 203 -8.89 15.20 5.99
C SER A 203 -9.97 16.15 6.54
N PRO A 204 -10.95 16.59 5.72
CA PRO A 204 -12.00 17.55 6.11
C PRO A 204 -13.09 16.93 7.02
N MET A 205 -12.67 16.12 7.99
CA MET A 205 -13.51 15.36 8.90
C MET A 205 -13.55 16.02 10.29
N ILE A 206 -14.71 15.97 10.96
CA ILE A 206 -14.93 16.65 12.25
C ILE A 206 -13.99 16.20 13.37
N LYS A 207 -13.62 14.92 13.42
CA LYS A 207 -12.89 14.33 14.55
C LYS A 207 -11.42 14.75 14.56
N PHE A 208 -11.00 15.43 15.63
CA PHE A 208 -9.65 16.01 15.76
C PHE A 208 -8.52 14.98 15.65
N VAL A 209 -8.64 13.84 16.34
CA VAL A 209 -7.55 12.84 16.40
C VAL A 209 -7.31 12.20 15.03
N GLY A 210 -8.35 11.66 14.38
CA GLY A 210 -8.21 11.02 13.07
C GLY A 210 -7.78 11.99 11.97
N ARG A 211 -8.35 13.21 11.96
CA ARG A 211 -7.93 14.29 11.07
C ARG A 211 -6.47 14.66 11.30
N GLY A 212 -6.09 14.85 12.56
CA GLY A 212 -4.74 15.26 12.92
C GLY A 212 -3.68 14.22 12.59
N ASP A 213 -3.91 12.95 12.92
CA ASP A 213 -2.97 11.86 12.58
C ASP A 213 -2.80 11.71 11.06
N THR A 214 -3.88 11.88 10.28
CA THR A 214 -3.83 11.89 8.81
C THR A 214 -3.01 13.05 8.27
N THR A 215 -3.19 14.25 8.84
CA THR A 215 -2.46 15.46 8.45
C THR A 215 -0.96 15.31 8.75
N VAL A 216 -0.63 14.73 9.90
CA VAL A 216 0.77 14.45 10.29
C VAL A 216 1.38 13.40 9.38
N ALA A 217 0.67 12.29 9.11
CA ALA A 217 1.16 11.26 8.19
C ALA A 217 1.41 11.83 6.79
N ASP A 218 0.54 12.71 6.30
CA ASP A 218 0.73 13.41 5.04
C ASP A 218 1.99 14.29 5.03
N ALA A 219 2.18 15.13 6.05
CA ALA A 219 3.37 15.97 6.20
C ALA A 219 4.66 15.15 6.31
N TYR A 220 4.60 14.03 7.02
CA TYR A 220 5.73 13.13 7.26
C TYR A 220 6.19 12.40 6.00
N LEU A 221 5.24 11.98 5.14
CA LEU A 221 5.50 11.13 3.97
C LEU A 221 5.64 11.89 2.65
N SER A 222 4.95 13.02 2.48
CA SER A 222 4.93 13.77 1.22
C SER A 222 6.32 14.18 0.72
N PRO A 223 7.28 14.64 1.55
CA PRO A 223 8.62 15.01 1.06
C PRO A 223 9.38 13.85 0.43
N ILE A 224 9.23 12.64 0.97
CA ILE A 224 9.89 11.43 0.45
C ILE A 224 9.31 11.04 -0.90
N LEU A 225 7.98 11.02 -0.97
CA LEU A 225 7.29 10.76 -2.23
C LEU A 225 7.63 11.79 -3.28
N ARG A 226 7.69 13.08 -2.91
CA ARG A 226 8.00 14.15 -3.85
C ARG A 226 9.40 13.99 -4.45
N ARG A 227 10.41 13.68 -3.63
CA ARG A 227 11.77 13.38 -4.13
C ARG A 227 11.78 12.22 -5.12
N TYR A 228 10.98 11.19 -4.87
CA TYR A 228 10.85 10.05 -5.78
C TYR A 228 10.16 10.44 -7.09
N ILE A 229 9.04 11.15 -7.01
CA ILE A 229 8.28 11.66 -8.16
C ILE A 229 9.15 12.57 -9.02
N ASP A 230 9.85 13.53 -8.41
CA ASP A 230 10.68 14.50 -9.11
C ASP A 230 11.86 13.80 -9.82
N ARG A 231 12.40 12.71 -9.25
CA ARG A 231 13.42 11.87 -9.93
C ARG A 231 12.86 11.23 -11.20
N ILE A 232 11.69 10.57 -11.10
CA ILE A 232 11.06 9.91 -12.24
C ILE A 232 10.65 10.94 -13.30
N ALA A 233 10.01 12.05 -12.88
CA ALA A 233 9.61 13.13 -13.77
C ALA A 233 10.83 13.79 -14.45
N GLY A 234 11.94 13.99 -13.73
CA GLY A 234 13.17 14.53 -14.30
C GLY A 234 13.77 13.66 -15.41
N ALA A 235 13.61 12.33 -15.31
CA ALA A 235 14.08 11.38 -16.34
C ALA A 235 13.09 11.23 -17.51
N LEU A 236 11.80 11.51 -17.31
CA LEU A 236 10.75 11.32 -18.31
C LEU A 236 10.29 12.62 -18.99
N GLY A 237 10.68 13.80 -18.50
CA GLY A 237 10.21 15.08 -19.07
C GLY A 237 8.73 15.33 -18.79
N ASN A 238 7.96 15.74 -19.80
CA ASN A 238 6.52 16.03 -19.66
C ASN A 238 5.59 14.84 -19.99
N VAL A 239 6.11 13.61 -19.96
CA VAL A 239 5.27 12.40 -20.04
C VAL A 239 4.14 12.46 -19.00
N ASN A 240 2.94 12.02 -19.39
CA ASN A 240 1.81 11.91 -18.47
C ASN A 240 2.11 10.85 -17.39
N LEU A 241 2.60 11.32 -16.24
CA LEU A 241 2.96 10.50 -15.10
C LEU A 241 1.81 10.46 -14.07
N GLN A 242 1.29 9.27 -13.81
CA GLN A 242 0.16 9.02 -12.94
C GLN A 242 0.53 8.02 -11.84
N PHE A 243 0.04 8.26 -10.62
CA PHE A 243 0.26 7.41 -9.47
C PHE A 243 -1.05 6.77 -8.99
N MET A 244 -0.97 5.49 -8.65
CA MET A 244 -2.04 4.74 -8.00
C MET A 244 -2.27 5.27 -6.59
N GLN A 245 -3.53 5.49 -6.25
CA GLN A 245 -3.97 5.86 -4.92
C GLN A 245 -4.52 4.66 -4.16
N SER A 246 -4.53 4.74 -2.83
CA SER A 246 -5.12 3.72 -1.93
C SER A 246 -6.60 3.41 -2.22
N ASN A 247 -7.32 4.31 -2.90
CA ASN A 247 -8.73 4.17 -3.26
C ASN A 247 -8.98 3.40 -4.57
N GLY A 248 -7.92 2.94 -5.26
CA GLY A 248 -7.96 2.24 -6.53
C GLY A 248 -8.08 3.13 -7.78
N GLY A 249 -7.85 4.44 -7.64
CA GLY A 249 -7.82 5.40 -8.75
C GLY A 249 -6.42 5.92 -9.04
N LEU A 250 -6.24 6.50 -10.23
CA LEU A 250 -5.02 7.20 -10.62
C LEU A 250 -5.13 8.70 -10.36
N LYS A 251 -4.00 9.33 -10.05
CA LYS A 251 -3.86 10.77 -9.88
C LYS A 251 -2.56 11.26 -10.51
N GLY A 252 -2.57 12.45 -11.10
CA GLY A 252 -1.36 13.05 -11.67
C GLY A 252 -0.26 13.27 -10.62
N ALA A 253 1.00 13.11 -11.03
CA ALA A 253 2.19 13.22 -10.18
C ALA A 253 2.26 14.50 -9.34
N SER A 254 1.86 15.65 -9.91
CA SER A 254 1.89 16.95 -9.24
C SER A 254 0.92 17.08 -8.07
N LEU A 255 -0.17 16.30 -8.09
CA LEU A 255 -1.23 16.34 -7.09
C LEU A 255 -1.14 15.19 -6.08
N PHE A 256 -0.19 14.26 -6.25
CA PHE A 256 -0.05 13.09 -5.40
C PHE A 256 0.59 13.44 -4.05
N GLN A 257 -0.04 12.99 -2.96
CA GLN A 257 0.34 13.35 -1.59
C GLN A 257 0.60 12.10 -0.73
N GLY A 258 1.30 12.29 0.40
CA GLY A 258 1.67 11.27 1.37
C GLY A 258 0.52 10.34 1.75
N LYS A 259 -0.63 10.92 2.13
CA LYS A 259 -1.81 10.16 2.56
C LYS A 259 -2.42 9.27 1.47
N ASP A 260 -2.24 9.64 0.19
CA ASP A 260 -2.84 8.95 -0.96
C ASP A 260 -2.05 7.69 -1.36
N ALA A 261 -0.81 7.56 -0.89
CA ALA A 261 0.15 6.55 -1.36
C ALA A 261 0.20 5.27 -0.50
N ILE A 262 -0.37 5.32 0.71
CA ILE A 262 -0.32 4.21 1.68
C ILE A 262 -1.12 3.03 1.12
N LEU A 263 -0.49 1.86 0.98
CA LEU A 263 -1.11 0.67 0.35
C LEU A 263 -1.57 0.86 -1.12
N SER A 264 -0.92 1.76 -1.88
CA SER A 264 -1.25 1.97 -3.31
C SER A 264 -0.94 0.77 -4.21
N GLY A 265 0.15 0.03 -3.95
CA GLY A 265 0.52 -1.18 -4.72
C GLY A 265 -0.58 -2.25 -4.68
N PRO A 266 -0.98 -2.75 -3.50
CA PRO A 266 -2.09 -3.70 -3.36
C PRO A 266 -3.38 -3.21 -4.00
N ALA A 267 -3.69 -1.90 -3.93
CA ALA A 267 -4.87 -1.34 -4.59
C ALA A 267 -4.84 -1.53 -6.11
N GLY A 268 -3.68 -1.40 -6.75
CA GLY A 268 -3.50 -1.75 -8.16
C GLY A 268 -3.78 -3.22 -8.46
N GLY A 269 -3.32 -4.12 -7.59
CA GLY A 269 -3.64 -5.55 -7.62
C GLY A 269 -5.14 -5.82 -7.58
N ILE A 270 -5.86 -5.23 -6.63
CA ILE A 270 -7.32 -5.36 -6.52
C ILE A 270 -8.04 -4.83 -7.77
N VAL A 271 -7.60 -3.68 -8.30
CA VAL A 271 -8.17 -3.13 -9.54
C VAL A 271 -7.95 -4.10 -10.70
N GLY A 272 -6.73 -4.62 -10.87
CA GLY A 272 -6.42 -5.61 -11.91
C GLY A 272 -7.24 -6.89 -11.77
N ALA A 273 -7.35 -7.41 -10.55
CA ALA A 273 -8.14 -8.58 -10.21
C ALA A 273 -9.63 -8.40 -10.59
N VAL A 274 -10.24 -7.29 -10.16
CA VAL A 274 -11.64 -6.99 -10.45
C VAL A 274 -11.87 -6.76 -11.94
N ARG A 275 -11.06 -5.91 -12.59
CA ARG A 275 -11.25 -5.57 -14.01
C ARG A 275 -11.10 -6.77 -14.93
N THR A 276 -10.15 -7.67 -14.63
CA THR A 276 -9.95 -8.89 -15.43
C THR A 276 -11.03 -9.94 -15.17
N ALA A 277 -11.53 -10.04 -13.93
CA ALA A 277 -12.67 -10.89 -13.62
C ALA A 277 -13.96 -10.39 -14.31
N GLU A 278 -14.21 -9.07 -14.33
CA GLU A 278 -15.34 -8.47 -15.04
C GLU A 278 -15.27 -8.75 -16.54
N GLN A 279 -14.09 -8.65 -17.15
CA GLN A 279 -13.86 -9.01 -18.56
C GLN A 279 -14.15 -10.49 -18.84
N ALA A 280 -13.92 -11.37 -17.84
CA ALA A 280 -14.26 -12.78 -17.90
C ALA A 280 -15.74 -13.08 -17.54
N GLY A 281 -16.54 -12.06 -17.22
CA GLY A 281 -17.96 -12.20 -16.91
C GLY A 281 -18.30 -12.43 -15.43
N PHE A 282 -17.36 -12.21 -14.51
CA PHE A 282 -17.55 -12.38 -13.07
C PHE A 282 -17.64 -11.04 -12.34
N ASN A 283 -18.74 -10.84 -11.60
CA ASN A 283 -18.99 -9.65 -10.78
C ASN A 283 -18.99 -9.93 -9.26
N LYS A 284 -18.83 -11.19 -8.87
CA LYS A 284 -18.66 -11.69 -7.49
C LYS A 284 -17.28 -12.32 -7.36
N VAL A 285 -16.34 -11.61 -6.75
CA VAL A 285 -14.93 -11.99 -6.74
C VAL A 285 -14.36 -11.89 -5.34
N ILE A 286 -13.61 -12.91 -4.93
CA ILE A 286 -12.65 -12.82 -3.84
C ILE A 286 -11.27 -12.71 -4.47
N THR A 287 -10.55 -11.63 -4.17
CA THR A 287 -9.18 -11.46 -4.66
C THR A 287 -8.21 -12.18 -3.71
N PHE A 288 -7.18 -12.78 -4.29
CA PHE A 288 -6.13 -13.47 -3.56
C PHE A 288 -4.77 -13.17 -4.20
N ASP A 289 -4.10 -12.12 -3.68
CA ASP A 289 -2.72 -11.77 -4.02
C ASP A 289 -1.79 -12.43 -3.01
N MET A 290 -0.90 -13.31 -3.44
CA MET A 290 0.11 -13.88 -2.55
C MET A 290 1.50 -13.65 -3.11
N GLY A 291 2.30 -12.92 -2.33
CA GLY A 291 3.72 -12.67 -2.59
C GLY A 291 4.63 -13.51 -1.71
N GLY A 292 5.88 -13.05 -1.56
CA GLY A 292 6.88 -13.69 -0.71
C GLY A 292 6.63 -13.46 0.79
N THR A 293 6.04 -12.35 1.21
CA THR A 293 5.96 -12.01 2.65
C THR A 293 4.53 -11.99 3.18
N SER A 294 3.57 -11.63 2.34
CA SER A 294 2.18 -11.40 2.73
C SER A 294 1.21 -11.88 1.66
N THR A 295 -0.04 -11.94 2.08
CA THR A 295 -1.21 -12.15 1.22
C THR A 295 -2.16 -10.99 1.41
N ASP A 296 -2.65 -10.41 0.32
CA ASP A 296 -3.67 -9.37 0.31
C ASP A 296 -4.98 -9.93 -0.29
N VAL A 297 -6.07 -9.80 0.48
CA VAL A 297 -7.41 -10.26 0.06
C VAL A 297 -8.43 -9.13 0.14
N ALA A 298 -9.37 -9.13 -0.81
CA ALA A 298 -10.47 -8.19 -0.89
C ALA A 298 -11.73 -8.87 -1.42
N HIS A 299 -12.89 -8.34 -1.01
CA HIS A 299 -14.20 -8.77 -1.47
C HIS A 299 -14.72 -7.78 -2.52
N TYR A 300 -15.30 -8.29 -3.60
CA TYR A 300 -15.94 -7.49 -4.64
C TYR A 300 -17.29 -8.09 -5.03
N GLU A 301 -18.33 -7.27 -4.98
CA GLU A 301 -19.66 -7.57 -5.51
C GLU A 301 -20.25 -6.33 -6.18
N ASN A 302 -20.09 -6.24 -7.51
CA ASN A 302 -20.53 -5.11 -8.37
C ASN A 302 -19.90 -3.73 -8.07
N HIS A 303 -19.30 -3.54 -6.90
CA HIS A 303 -18.66 -2.29 -6.50
C HIS A 303 -17.50 -2.55 -5.54
N TYR A 304 -16.53 -1.63 -5.56
CA TYR A 304 -15.41 -1.66 -4.62
C TYR A 304 -15.87 -1.32 -3.21
N GLU A 305 -15.57 -2.20 -2.26
CA GLU A 305 -15.70 -1.91 -0.85
C GLU A 305 -14.56 -1.00 -0.37
N ARG A 306 -14.90 -0.10 0.55
CA ARG A 306 -13.96 0.91 1.06
C ARG A 306 -14.04 1.03 2.57
N VAL A 307 -12.90 1.43 3.13
CA VAL A 307 -12.78 1.84 4.53
C VAL A 307 -12.34 3.29 4.58
N PHE A 308 -12.91 4.04 5.53
CA PHE A 308 -12.61 5.46 5.72
C PHE A 308 -11.70 5.70 6.91
N GLU A 309 -11.64 4.76 7.86
CA GLU A 309 -10.77 4.82 9.03
C GLU A 309 -9.96 3.53 9.15
N THR A 310 -8.63 3.64 9.15
CA THR A 310 -7.74 2.49 9.29
C THR A 310 -6.55 2.80 10.20
N ILE A 311 -5.84 1.77 10.63
CA ILE A 311 -4.58 1.89 11.37
C ILE A 311 -3.49 1.18 10.57
N VAL A 312 -2.50 1.95 10.11
CA VAL A 312 -1.33 1.43 9.39
C VAL A 312 -0.08 1.77 10.19
N ALA A 313 0.75 0.76 10.52
CA ALA A 313 1.95 0.94 11.34
C ALA A 313 1.70 1.69 12.67
N GLY A 314 0.52 1.47 13.29
CA GLY A 314 0.11 2.15 14.52
C GLY A 314 -0.37 3.59 14.35
N VAL A 315 -0.40 4.11 13.13
CA VAL A 315 -0.87 5.46 12.79
C VAL A 315 -2.30 5.38 12.28
N ARG A 316 -3.18 6.20 12.85
CA ARG A 316 -4.59 6.27 12.47
C ARG A 316 -4.72 7.13 11.22
N MET A 317 -5.39 6.62 10.20
CA MET A 317 -5.62 7.30 8.94
C MET A 317 -7.11 7.42 8.68
N GLN A 318 -7.55 8.64 8.38
CA GLN A 318 -8.88 8.98 7.90
C GLN A 318 -8.79 9.41 6.43
N ALA A 319 -8.66 8.42 5.55
CA ALA A 319 -8.65 8.60 4.12
C ALA A 319 -9.37 7.42 3.46
N PRO A 320 -10.13 7.63 2.37
CA PRO A 320 -10.82 6.54 1.70
C PRO A 320 -9.82 5.59 1.04
N MET A 321 -9.87 4.32 1.43
CA MET A 321 -9.02 3.26 0.88
C MET A 321 -9.88 2.08 0.45
N LEU A 322 -9.41 1.29 -0.52
CA LEU A 322 -9.99 -0.02 -0.78
C LEU A 322 -9.89 -0.87 0.49
N LEU A 323 -10.95 -1.63 0.78
CA LEU A 323 -10.95 -2.53 1.94
C LEU A 323 -10.12 -3.76 1.61
N ILE A 324 -8.82 -3.68 1.92
CA ILE A 324 -7.84 -4.74 1.74
C ILE A 324 -7.51 -5.33 3.10
N HIS A 325 -7.58 -6.65 3.21
CA HIS A 325 -7.12 -7.37 4.39
C HIS A 325 -5.80 -8.07 4.09
N THR A 326 -4.72 -7.56 4.67
CA THR A 326 -3.38 -8.14 4.58
C THR A 326 -3.16 -9.15 5.72
N VAL A 327 -2.61 -10.30 5.39
CA VAL A 327 -2.16 -11.30 6.36
C VAL A 327 -0.68 -11.61 6.15
N ALA A 328 0.05 -11.77 7.26
CA ALA A 328 1.46 -12.17 7.30
C ALA A 328 1.63 -13.67 6.97
N ALA A 329 1.13 -14.07 5.81
CA ALA A 329 1.26 -15.39 5.22
C ALA A 329 1.68 -15.21 3.76
N GLY A 330 2.84 -15.72 3.38
CA GLY A 330 3.41 -15.63 2.03
C GLY A 330 4.35 -16.80 1.77
N GLY A 331 4.99 -16.83 0.60
CA GLY A 331 5.92 -17.92 0.26
C GLY A 331 7.11 -18.04 1.23
N GLY A 332 7.55 -16.93 1.82
CA GLY A 332 8.63 -16.83 2.78
C GLY A 332 8.21 -17.08 4.23
N SER A 333 6.93 -17.30 4.54
CA SER A 333 6.51 -17.57 5.92
C SER A 333 7.23 -18.79 6.49
N LEU A 334 7.85 -18.62 7.66
CA LEU A 334 8.72 -19.63 8.27
C LEU A 334 7.93 -20.87 8.69
N CYS A 335 8.43 -22.05 8.33
CA CYS A 335 7.92 -23.35 8.74
C CYS A 335 8.81 -23.93 9.82
N TYR A 336 8.29 -24.11 11.03
CA TYR A 336 9.06 -24.61 12.15
C TYR A 336 8.23 -25.48 13.11
N PHE A 337 8.95 -26.29 13.88
CA PHE A 337 8.40 -27.13 14.94
C PHE A 337 8.82 -26.54 16.29
N ASP A 338 7.87 -26.32 17.21
CA ASP A 338 8.14 -25.70 18.52
C ASP A 338 8.40 -26.73 19.64
N GLY A 339 8.64 -27.99 19.27
CA GLY A 339 8.75 -29.12 20.21
C GLY A 339 7.42 -29.83 20.47
N ALA A 340 6.29 -29.23 20.13
CA ALA A 340 4.96 -29.84 20.30
C ALA A 340 4.09 -29.79 19.04
N ARG A 341 4.15 -28.71 18.26
CA ARG A 341 3.32 -28.51 17.07
C ARG A 341 4.06 -27.81 15.94
N PHE A 342 3.59 -28.05 14.73
CA PHE A 342 4.00 -27.32 13.54
C PHE A 342 3.39 -25.92 13.52
N ARG A 343 4.17 -24.95 13.05
CA ARG A 343 3.75 -23.56 12.88
C ARG A 343 4.25 -23.00 11.57
N VAL A 344 3.43 -22.10 11.02
CA VAL A 344 3.77 -21.30 9.84
C VAL A 344 3.59 -19.82 10.17
N GLY A 345 4.66 -19.04 9.99
CA GLY A 345 4.66 -17.61 10.29
C GLY A 345 4.47 -17.27 11.78
N PRO A 346 4.22 -16.00 12.12
CA PRO A 346 4.06 -14.84 11.21
C PRO A 346 5.38 -14.32 10.66
N GLU A 347 6.51 -14.79 11.18
CA GLU A 347 7.83 -14.42 10.69
C GLU A 347 8.05 -14.90 9.25
N SER A 348 8.82 -14.14 8.49
CA SER A 348 9.14 -14.42 7.09
C SER A 348 10.66 -14.46 6.90
N ALA A 349 11.12 -15.36 6.04
CA ALA A 349 12.50 -15.42 5.58
C ALA A 349 12.88 -14.25 4.65
N GLY A 350 11.88 -13.50 4.15
CA GLY A 350 12.06 -12.40 3.21
C GLY A 350 12.69 -12.87 1.89
N ALA A 351 13.47 -12.00 1.25
CA ALA A 351 14.28 -12.33 0.07
C ALA A 351 15.78 -12.55 0.40
N ASN A 352 16.21 -12.13 1.60
CA ASN A 352 17.58 -12.30 2.09
C ASN A 352 17.55 -12.55 3.62
N PRO A 353 17.97 -13.73 4.11
CA PRO A 353 18.51 -14.86 3.34
C PRO A 353 17.46 -15.57 2.46
N GLY A 354 16.17 -15.34 2.67
CA GLY A 354 15.10 -16.00 1.91
C GLY A 354 14.87 -17.45 2.32
N PRO A 355 13.93 -18.16 1.66
CA PRO A 355 13.72 -19.60 1.85
C PRO A 355 15.00 -20.41 1.65
N ALA A 356 15.03 -21.63 2.19
CA ALA A 356 16.20 -22.51 2.09
C ALA A 356 16.63 -22.78 0.64
N CYS A 357 15.67 -22.90 -0.27
CA CYS A 357 15.90 -23.10 -1.70
C CYS A 357 16.58 -21.90 -2.41
N TYR A 358 16.74 -20.74 -1.77
CA TYR A 358 17.35 -19.55 -2.39
C TYR A 358 18.90 -19.55 -2.37
N ARG A 359 19.54 -20.63 -1.92
CA ARG A 359 21.01 -20.80 -1.90
C ARG A 359 21.76 -19.80 -1.00
N ARG A 360 21.10 -19.24 0.03
CA ARG A 360 21.66 -18.23 0.95
C ARG A 360 21.66 -18.66 2.42
N GLY A 361 21.51 -19.96 2.68
CA GLY A 361 21.51 -20.50 4.05
C GLY A 361 20.23 -20.23 4.86
N GLY A 362 19.17 -19.79 4.20
CA GLY A 362 17.89 -19.45 4.82
C GLY A 362 17.13 -20.62 5.47
N PRO A 363 16.16 -20.32 6.36
CA PRO A 363 15.33 -21.32 7.04
C PRO A 363 14.29 -21.97 6.10
N LEU A 364 13.63 -23.04 6.56
CA LEU A 364 12.48 -23.62 5.85
C LEU A 364 11.30 -22.64 5.84
N ALA A 365 10.68 -22.48 4.68
CA ALA A 365 9.51 -21.63 4.46
C ALA A 365 8.44 -22.32 3.59
N VAL A 366 7.30 -21.67 3.39
CA VAL A 366 6.19 -22.19 2.55
C VAL A 366 6.63 -22.53 1.13
N THR A 367 7.49 -21.70 0.51
CA THR A 367 8.08 -21.97 -0.81
C THR A 367 8.85 -23.29 -0.81
N ASP A 368 9.61 -23.59 0.24
CA ASP A 368 10.35 -24.86 0.35
C ASP A 368 9.41 -26.06 0.42
N CYS A 369 8.23 -25.90 1.05
CA CYS A 369 7.20 -26.96 1.05
C CYS A 369 6.71 -27.25 -0.38
N ASN A 370 6.49 -26.20 -1.19
CA ASN A 370 6.06 -26.36 -2.58
C ASN A 370 7.16 -26.97 -3.47
N VAL A 371 8.45 -26.64 -3.22
CA VAL A 371 9.59 -27.32 -3.87
C VAL A 371 9.65 -28.79 -3.47
N MET A 372 9.51 -29.09 -2.18
CA MET A 372 9.56 -30.45 -1.64
C MET A 372 8.48 -31.35 -2.25
N LEU A 373 7.26 -30.85 -2.40
CA LEU A 373 6.12 -31.58 -2.96
C LEU A 373 6.08 -31.55 -4.50
N GLY A 374 7.03 -30.89 -5.15
CA GLY A 374 7.10 -30.80 -6.61
C GLY A 374 6.04 -29.89 -7.26
N LYS A 375 5.32 -29.09 -6.47
CA LYS A 375 4.41 -28.03 -6.98
C LYS A 375 5.19 -26.90 -7.64
N LEU A 376 6.35 -26.56 -7.07
CA LEU A 376 7.29 -25.63 -7.64
C LEU A 376 8.49 -26.42 -8.19
N GLN A 377 8.69 -26.33 -9.50
CA GLN A 377 9.72 -27.08 -10.20
C GLN A 377 10.91 -26.16 -10.50
N PRO A 378 12.11 -26.42 -9.95
CA PRO A 378 13.29 -25.56 -10.16
C PRO A 378 13.62 -25.29 -11.64
N ASP A 379 13.42 -26.27 -12.52
CA ASP A 379 13.71 -26.17 -13.96
C ASP A 379 12.85 -25.14 -14.70
N PHE A 380 11.68 -24.79 -14.14
CA PHE A 380 10.76 -23.81 -14.71
C PHE A 380 10.75 -22.48 -13.94
N PHE A 381 11.64 -22.34 -12.97
CA PHE A 381 11.79 -21.11 -12.20
C PHE A 381 12.98 -20.30 -12.73
N PRO A 382 12.93 -18.95 -12.73
CA PRO A 382 14.06 -18.14 -13.16
C PRO A 382 15.35 -18.46 -12.38
N SER A 383 16.45 -18.69 -13.10
CA SER A 383 17.76 -18.95 -12.51
C SER A 383 18.41 -17.63 -12.06
N VAL A 384 17.94 -17.11 -10.92
CA VAL A 384 18.36 -15.81 -10.35
C VAL A 384 19.03 -15.96 -8.97
N PHE A 385 19.36 -17.18 -8.57
CA PHE A 385 19.92 -17.48 -7.26
C PHE A 385 21.42 -17.79 -7.34
N GLY A 386 22.02 -18.03 -6.17
CA GLY A 386 23.46 -18.28 -6.06
C GLY A 386 24.30 -17.01 -6.01
N PRO A 387 25.63 -17.14 -5.80
CA PRO A 387 26.55 -16.00 -5.74
C PRO A 387 26.57 -15.18 -7.03
N ASP A 388 26.45 -15.86 -8.17
CA ASP A 388 26.51 -15.25 -9.51
C ASP A 388 25.12 -14.94 -10.10
N GLN A 389 24.03 -15.12 -9.33
CA GLN A 389 22.64 -14.85 -9.73
C GLN A 389 22.19 -15.55 -11.03
N ASN A 390 22.67 -16.77 -11.25
CA ASN A 390 22.42 -17.56 -12.47
C ASN A 390 22.02 -19.02 -12.17
N GLU A 391 21.77 -19.35 -10.91
CA GLU A 391 21.43 -20.71 -10.47
C GLU A 391 19.92 -20.88 -10.22
N PRO A 392 19.36 -22.09 -10.45
CA PRO A 392 17.98 -22.41 -10.12
C PRO A 392 17.79 -22.59 -8.60
N LEU A 393 16.54 -22.77 -8.18
CA LEU A 393 16.22 -23.13 -6.79
C LEU A 393 16.97 -24.41 -6.35
N ASP A 394 17.42 -24.44 -5.10
CA ASP A 394 18.14 -25.58 -4.52
C ASP A 394 17.18 -26.59 -3.87
N GLY A 395 16.76 -27.59 -4.65
CA GLY A 395 15.94 -28.68 -4.15
C GLY A 395 16.66 -29.62 -3.17
N ASP A 396 17.99 -29.72 -3.24
CA ASP A 396 18.76 -30.58 -2.33
C ASP A 396 18.83 -29.96 -0.92
N ALA A 397 19.06 -28.65 -0.83
CA ALA A 397 18.99 -27.94 0.45
C ALA A 397 17.64 -28.12 1.15
N VAL A 398 16.54 -28.09 0.38
CA VAL A 398 15.18 -28.34 0.89
C VAL A 398 15.05 -29.76 1.44
N ARG A 399 15.44 -30.77 0.65
CA ARG A 399 15.40 -32.19 1.07
C ARG A 399 16.21 -32.44 2.33
N THR A 400 17.43 -31.90 2.41
CA THR A 400 18.29 -32.04 3.58
C THR A 400 17.65 -31.43 4.82
N ARG A 401 17.07 -30.23 4.72
CA ARG A 401 16.46 -29.57 5.87
C ARG A 401 15.17 -30.24 6.34
N PHE A 402 14.31 -30.70 5.44
CA PHE A 402 13.12 -31.46 5.86
C PHE A 402 13.48 -32.83 6.45
N ALA A 403 14.53 -33.50 5.96
CA ALA A 403 15.05 -34.73 6.57
C ALA A 403 15.55 -34.48 8.00
N ALA A 404 16.25 -33.37 8.24
CA ALA A 404 16.68 -32.98 9.58
C ALA A 404 15.49 -32.71 10.52
N MET A 405 14.46 -31.99 10.03
CA MET A 405 13.25 -31.72 10.81
C MET A 405 12.44 -33.00 11.09
N ALA A 406 12.37 -33.94 10.15
CA ALA A 406 11.73 -35.24 10.36
C ALA A 406 12.39 -36.01 11.50
N ALA A 407 13.73 -36.04 11.53
CA ALA A 407 14.48 -36.65 12.63
C ALA A 407 14.23 -35.95 13.98
N GLU A 408 14.15 -34.62 13.99
CA GLU A 408 13.83 -33.83 15.19
C GLU A 408 12.43 -34.17 15.74
N VAL A 409 11.42 -34.21 14.86
CA VAL A 409 10.04 -34.53 15.22
C VAL A 409 9.93 -35.96 15.78
N GLU A 410 10.60 -36.92 15.15
CA GLU A 410 10.61 -38.31 15.61
C GLU A 410 11.28 -38.42 16.99
N GLN A 411 12.39 -37.72 17.20
CA GLN A 411 13.07 -37.67 18.50
C GLN A 411 12.19 -37.05 19.60
N ALA A 412 11.45 -35.99 19.28
CA ALA A 412 10.65 -35.26 20.25
C ALA A 412 9.31 -35.96 20.58
N THR A 413 8.68 -36.59 19.59
CA THR A 413 7.30 -37.12 19.71
C THR A 413 7.22 -38.64 19.69
N GLY A 414 8.28 -39.34 19.26
CA GLY A 414 8.27 -40.78 19.02
C GLY A 414 7.47 -41.20 17.77
N MET A 415 6.97 -40.24 16.99
CA MET A 415 6.21 -40.48 15.76
C MET A 415 7.08 -40.18 14.54
N SER A 416 7.34 -41.19 13.71
CA SER A 416 8.03 -41.00 12.43
C SER A 416 7.09 -40.39 11.40
N ARG A 417 7.60 -39.42 10.63
CA ARG A 417 6.91 -38.72 9.53
C ARG A 417 7.88 -38.55 8.38
N SER A 418 7.39 -38.73 7.15
CA SER A 418 8.22 -38.46 5.99
C SER A 418 8.45 -36.94 5.82
N PRO A 419 9.59 -36.51 5.25
CA PRO A 419 9.83 -35.12 4.85
C PRO A 419 8.68 -34.49 4.03
N GLU A 420 8.05 -35.27 3.14
CA GLU A 420 6.91 -34.85 2.33
C GLU A 420 5.62 -34.69 3.16
N GLU A 421 5.36 -35.61 4.10
CA GLU A 421 4.23 -35.46 5.03
C GLU A 421 4.35 -34.18 5.88
N LEU A 422 5.57 -33.83 6.30
CA LEU A 422 5.82 -32.59 7.02
C LEU A 422 5.53 -31.37 6.13
N ALA A 423 6.03 -31.36 4.90
CA ALA A 423 5.79 -30.30 3.93
C ALA A 423 4.28 -30.12 3.65
N ASP A 424 3.53 -31.21 3.43
CA ASP A 424 2.07 -31.17 3.25
C ASP A 424 1.37 -30.61 4.51
N GLY A 425 1.81 -31.02 5.69
CA GLY A 425 1.28 -30.52 6.97
C GLY A 425 1.45 -29.00 7.12
N PHE A 426 2.63 -28.47 6.81
CA PHE A 426 2.86 -27.01 6.81
C PHE A 426 1.99 -26.30 5.77
N LEU A 427 1.84 -26.85 4.57
CA LEU A 427 0.96 -26.26 3.56
C LEU A 427 -0.50 -26.19 4.03
N ARG A 428 -1.01 -27.22 4.71
CA ARG A 428 -2.37 -27.19 5.28
C ARG A 428 -2.54 -26.07 6.29
N ILE A 429 -1.54 -25.86 7.15
CA ILE A 429 -1.56 -24.76 8.13
C ILE A 429 -1.54 -23.40 7.42
N ALA A 430 -0.67 -23.24 6.41
CA ALA A 430 -0.59 -22.01 5.63
C ALA A 430 -1.91 -21.71 4.90
N VAL A 431 -2.50 -22.72 4.25
CA VAL A 431 -3.79 -22.62 3.55
C VAL A 431 -4.91 -22.24 4.51
N GLU A 432 -5.00 -22.85 5.69
CA GLU A 432 -6.04 -22.47 6.65
C GLU A 432 -5.86 -21.05 7.20
N ASN A 433 -4.63 -20.61 7.43
CA ASN A 433 -4.38 -19.21 7.82
C ASN A 433 -4.87 -18.22 6.75
N MET A 434 -4.59 -18.50 5.47
CA MET A 434 -5.05 -17.68 4.34
C MET A 434 -6.57 -17.78 4.13
N ALA A 435 -7.16 -18.97 4.22
CA ALA A 435 -8.60 -19.15 4.11
C ALA A 435 -9.35 -18.44 5.25
N ASN A 436 -8.81 -18.40 6.47
CA ASN A 436 -9.38 -17.63 7.57
C ASN A 436 -9.34 -16.13 7.32
N ALA A 437 -8.30 -15.62 6.63
CA ALA A 437 -8.25 -14.23 6.18
C ALA A 437 -9.43 -13.90 5.25
N ILE A 438 -9.68 -14.78 4.28
CA ILE A 438 -10.79 -14.66 3.34
C ILE A 438 -12.12 -14.73 4.10
N LYS A 439 -12.33 -15.72 4.97
CA LYS A 439 -13.54 -15.85 5.80
C LYS A 439 -13.84 -14.58 6.58
N LYS A 440 -12.82 -13.84 7.04
CA LYS A 440 -12.99 -12.57 7.77
C LYS A 440 -13.57 -11.45 6.92
N ILE A 441 -13.14 -11.34 5.65
CA ILE A 441 -13.65 -10.31 4.74
C ILE A 441 -14.96 -10.72 4.04
N SER A 442 -15.33 -12.01 4.08
CA SER A 442 -16.49 -12.57 3.41
C SER A 442 -17.52 -13.19 4.37
N VAL A 443 -17.35 -14.45 4.76
CA VAL A 443 -18.32 -15.25 5.52
C VAL A 443 -18.70 -14.59 6.85
N GLN A 444 -17.74 -14.03 7.59
CA GLN A 444 -17.99 -13.34 8.86
C GLN A 444 -18.80 -12.04 8.69
N ARG A 445 -18.91 -11.55 7.45
CA ARG A 445 -19.74 -10.39 7.08
C ARG A 445 -21.07 -10.79 6.43
N GLY A 446 -21.35 -12.09 6.34
CA GLY A 446 -22.63 -12.63 5.85
C GLY A 446 -22.67 -12.99 4.37
N TYR A 447 -21.53 -13.01 3.67
CA TYR A 447 -21.47 -13.40 2.26
C TYR A 447 -21.33 -14.92 2.09
N ASP A 448 -22.06 -15.49 1.13
CA ASP A 448 -21.90 -16.87 0.69
C ASP A 448 -20.86 -16.93 -0.45
N VAL A 449 -19.64 -17.37 -0.13
CA VAL A 449 -18.52 -17.39 -1.08
C VAL A 449 -18.60 -18.52 -2.11
N THR A 450 -19.53 -19.47 -1.99
CA THR A 450 -19.63 -20.61 -2.93
C THR A 450 -20.02 -20.18 -4.34
N ASP A 451 -20.71 -19.04 -4.47
CA ASP A 451 -21.09 -18.38 -5.72
C ASP A 451 -20.01 -17.44 -6.29
N TYR A 452 -18.86 -17.33 -5.64
CA TYR A 452 -17.80 -16.37 -6.01
C TYR A 452 -16.68 -17.05 -6.79
N ALA A 453 -16.02 -16.26 -7.64
CA ALA A 453 -14.76 -16.65 -8.25
C ALA A 453 -13.57 -16.21 -7.38
N LEU A 454 -12.61 -17.11 -7.17
CA LEU A 454 -11.33 -16.80 -6.52
C LEU A 454 -10.36 -16.29 -7.58
N GLN A 455 -10.16 -14.98 -7.64
CA GLN A 455 -9.19 -14.35 -8.55
C GLN A 455 -7.81 -14.39 -7.91
N CYS A 456 -6.96 -15.28 -8.42
CA CYS A 456 -5.64 -15.54 -7.87
C CYS A 456 -4.54 -14.83 -8.67
N PHE A 457 -3.64 -14.15 -7.96
CA PHE A 457 -2.48 -13.47 -8.52
C PHE A 457 -1.35 -13.34 -7.50
N GLY A 458 -0.27 -12.66 -7.90
CA GLY A 458 0.97 -12.64 -7.15
C GLY A 458 1.84 -13.87 -7.44
N GLY A 459 3.15 -13.75 -7.20
CA GLY A 459 4.12 -14.78 -7.59
C GLY A 459 3.94 -16.14 -6.89
N ALA A 460 3.29 -16.17 -5.72
CA ALA A 460 3.05 -17.39 -4.95
C ALA A 460 1.57 -17.86 -4.99
N GLY A 461 0.63 -17.04 -5.47
CA GLY A 461 -0.80 -17.33 -5.35
C GLY A 461 -1.21 -18.63 -6.02
N GLY A 462 -0.79 -18.86 -7.26
CA GLY A 462 -1.19 -20.03 -8.04
C GLY A 462 -0.84 -21.37 -7.37
N GLN A 463 0.14 -21.39 -6.47
CA GLN A 463 0.60 -22.59 -5.76
C GLN A 463 -0.41 -23.07 -4.69
N HIS A 464 -1.33 -22.19 -4.26
CA HIS A 464 -2.26 -22.43 -3.15
C HIS A 464 -3.74 -22.26 -3.54
N ALA A 465 -4.03 -21.68 -4.70
CA ALA A 465 -5.38 -21.28 -5.10
C ALA A 465 -6.43 -22.40 -4.99
N CYS A 466 -6.15 -23.59 -5.53
CA CYS A 466 -7.11 -24.71 -5.48
C CYS A 466 -7.35 -25.19 -4.04
N LEU A 467 -6.31 -25.29 -3.21
CA LEU A 467 -6.46 -25.71 -1.82
C LEU A 467 -7.27 -24.71 -1.01
N ILE A 468 -7.09 -23.41 -1.28
CA ILE A 468 -7.89 -22.35 -0.66
C ILE A 468 -9.35 -22.44 -1.13
N ALA A 469 -9.57 -22.64 -2.43
CA ALA A 469 -10.90 -22.80 -3.00
C ALA A 469 -11.62 -24.00 -2.37
N ASP A 470 -10.96 -25.15 -2.21
CA ASP A 470 -11.50 -26.34 -1.56
C ASP A 470 -11.92 -26.07 -0.10
N VAL A 471 -11.07 -25.39 0.67
CA VAL A 471 -11.38 -25.04 2.08
C VAL A 471 -12.58 -24.07 2.19
N LEU A 472 -12.77 -23.21 1.19
CA LEU A 472 -13.84 -22.22 1.15
C LEU A 472 -15.11 -22.72 0.44
N GLY A 473 -15.06 -23.89 -0.20
CA GLY A 473 -16.16 -24.41 -1.02
C GLY A 473 -16.39 -23.62 -2.32
N MET A 474 -15.36 -22.95 -2.83
CA MET A 474 -15.43 -22.16 -4.06
C MET A 474 -15.19 -23.06 -5.28
N ASN A 475 -16.08 -22.99 -6.27
CA ASN A 475 -16.01 -23.86 -7.45
C ASN A 475 -15.31 -23.23 -8.66
N THR A 476 -14.85 -21.97 -8.55
CA THR A 476 -14.22 -21.24 -9.66
C THR A 476 -12.96 -20.55 -9.18
N VAL A 477 -11.85 -20.84 -9.85
CA VAL A 477 -10.57 -20.14 -9.69
C VAL A 477 -10.23 -19.48 -11.01
N LEU A 478 -9.90 -18.19 -10.96
CA LEU A 478 -9.48 -17.41 -12.10
C LEU A 478 -7.99 -17.10 -11.97
N VAL A 479 -7.24 -17.40 -13.03
CA VAL A 479 -5.80 -17.12 -13.12
C VAL A 479 -5.55 -16.41 -14.45
N HIS A 480 -5.29 -15.11 -14.39
CA HIS A 480 -4.99 -14.32 -15.58
C HIS A 480 -3.57 -14.66 -16.10
N PRO A 481 -3.30 -14.62 -17.42
CA PRO A 481 -1.95 -14.85 -17.95
C PRO A 481 -0.87 -13.92 -17.36
N PHE A 482 -1.27 -12.72 -16.94
CA PHE A 482 -0.41 -11.76 -16.24
C PHE A 482 -0.52 -11.81 -14.71
N ALA A 483 -0.95 -12.94 -14.11
CA ALA A 483 -1.12 -13.10 -12.66
C ALA A 483 0.15 -12.69 -11.87
N GLY A 484 1.35 -12.97 -12.40
CA GLY A 484 2.61 -12.60 -11.76
C GLY A 484 2.96 -11.11 -11.76
N VAL A 485 2.24 -10.30 -12.55
CA VAL A 485 2.41 -8.83 -12.68
C VAL A 485 1.06 -8.10 -12.67
N LEU A 486 0.03 -8.72 -12.05
CA LEU A 486 -1.36 -8.26 -12.19
C LEU A 486 -1.58 -6.89 -11.55
N SER A 487 -0.79 -6.53 -10.53
CA SER A 487 -0.82 -5.20 -9.92
C SER A 487 -0.41 -4.10 -10.89
N ALA A 488 0.68 -4.31 -11.63
CA ALA A 488 1.11 -3.41 -12.69
C ALA A 488 0.07 -3.35 -13.82
N TYR A 489 -0.46 -4.50 -14.27
CA TYR A 489 -1.53 -4.54 -15.26
C TYR A 489 -2.80 -3.79 -14.80
N GLY A 490 -3.16 -3.94 -13.53
CA GLY A 490 -4.31 -3.26 -12.92
C GLY A 490 -4.16 -1.75 -12.88
N MET A 491 -2.94 -1.23 -12.71
CA MET A 491 -2.67 0.22 -12.86
C MET A 491 -2.95 0.69 -14.28
N GLY A 492 -2.64 -0.13 -15.29
CA GLY A 492 -2.99 0.13 -16.68
C GLY A 492 -4.49 0.31 -16.90
N LEU A 493 -5.29 -0.56 -16.27
CA LEU A 493 -6.75 -0.60 -16.35
C LEU A 493 -7.48 0.37 -15.41
N ALA A 494 -6.75 1.04 -14.52
CA ALA A 494 -7.34 1.94 -13.54
C ALA A 494 -7.81 3.26 -14.17
N ASP A 495 -8.92 3.78 -13.66
CA ASP A 495 -9.44 5.08 -14.04
C ASP A 495 -8.75 6.18 -13.22
N VAL A 496 -8.65 7.38 -13.78
CA VAL A 496 -8.39 8.59 -12.98
C VAL A 496 -9.61 8.86 -12.13
N ARG A 497 -9.44 8.98 -10.80
CA ARG A 497 -10.55 9.21 -9.87
C ARG A 497 -10.21 10.28 -8.86
N ALA A 498 -11.18 11.16 -8.60
CA ALA A 498 -11.14 12.09 -7.48
C ALA A 498 -12.21 11.69 -6.47
N LEU A 499 -11.79 11.48 -5.21
CA LEU A 499 -12.71 11.41 -4.07
C LEU A 499 -12.61 12.73 -3.31
N ARG A 500 -13.77 13.29 -2.98
CA ARG A 500 -13.93 14.53 -2.22
C ARG A 500 -15.05 14.33 -1.23
N GLU A 501 -14.88 14.90 -0.04
CA GLU A 501 -15.83 14.76 1.05
C GLU A 501 -15.94 16.09 1.80
N ARG A 502 -17.08 16.30 2.46
CA ARG A 502 -17.36 17.46 3.29
C ARG A 502 -18.23 17.03 4.45
N THR A 503 -17.86 17.47 5.66
CA THR A 503 -18.68 17.20 6.85
C THR A 503 -19.80 18.23 6.98
N ILE A 504 -21.03 17.77 7.18
CA ILE A 504 -22.21 18.62 7.43
C ILE A 504 -22.90 18.11 8.69
N GLU A 505 -22.92 18.96 9.73
CA GLU A 505 -23.71 18.72 10.95
C GLU A 505 -25.02 19.51 10.85
N ALA A 506 -26.13 18.80 10.65
CA ALA A 506 -27.47 19.36 10.55
C ALA A 506 -28.54 18.29 10.80
N ASP A 507 -29.71 18.71 11.27
CA ASP A 507 -30.88 17.82 11.36
C ASP A 507 -31.35 17.41 9.96
N LEU A 508 -31.62 16.12 9.77
CA LEU A 508 -32.09 15.60 8.49
C LEU A 508 -33.55 15.99 8.24
N GLN A 509 -33.73 17.06 7.47
CA GLN A 509 -35.04 17.60 7.07
C GLN A 509 -35.07 17.86 5.56
N LEU A 510 -36.25 17.88 4.94
CA LEU A 510 -36.40 18.16 3.50
C LEU A 510 -35.84 19.54 3.10
N SER A 511 -35.87 20.51 4.01
CA SER A 511 -35.27 21.84 3.84
C SER A 511 -33.73 21.81 3.70
N LEU A 512 -33.07 20.73 4.12
CA LEU A 512 -31.62 20.57 4.01
C LEU A 512 -31.19 20.17 2.59
N VAL A 513 -32.07 19.54 1.80
CA VAL A 513 -31.74 18.99 0.48
C VAL A 513 -31.13 20.04 -0.47
N PRO A 514 -31.68 21.27 -0.62
CA PRO A 514 -31.07 22.29 -1.48
C PRO A 514 -29.70 22.78 -1.00
N ARG A 515 -29.37 22.61 0.29
CA ARG A 515 -28.00 22.85 0.77
C ARG A 515 -27.11 21.69 0.35
N LEU A 516 -27.51 20.43 0.57
CA LEU A 516 -26.72 19.26 0.19
C LEU A 516 -26.39 19.25 -1.31
N GLU A 517 -27.36 19.57 -2.17
CA GLU A 517 -27.14 19.68 -3.62
C GLU A 517 -26.07 20.72 -3.96
N ARG A 518 -26.14 21.92 -3.37
CA ARG A 518 -25.12 22.97 -3.57
C ARG A 518 -23.73 22.55 -3.08
N GLU A 519 -23.66 21.84 -1.97
CA GLU A 519 -22.40 21.33 -1.42
C GLU A 519 -21.80 20.24 -2.31
N LEU A 520 -22.64 19.34 -2.85
CA LEU A 520 -22.24 18.32 -3.83
C LEU A 520 -21.77 18.95 -5.14
N ASP A 521 -22.49 19.95 -5.65
CA ASP A 521 -22.10 20.69 -6.86
C ASP A 521 -20.76 21.41 -6.67
N ALA A 522 -20.51 21.97 -5.47
CA ALA A 522 -19.23 22.60 -5.15
C ALA A 522 -18.08 21.59 -5.14
N LEU A 523 -18.30 20.38 -4.60
CA LEU A 523 -17.30 19.30 -4.64
C LEU A 523 -17.06 18.79 -6.08
N ALA A 524 -18.10 18.75 -6.91
CA ALA A 524 -18.01 18.34 -8.30
C ALA A 524 -17.20 19.33 -9.15
N LYS A 525 -17.41 20.65 -8.98
CA LYS A 525 -16.65 21.69 -9.71
C LYS A 525 -15.14 21.65 -9.47
N VAL A 526 -14.72 21.35 -8.24
CA VAL A 526 -13.29 21.21 -7.90
C VAL A 526 -12.66 19.96 -8.54
N SER A 527 -13.46 19.04 -9.09
CA SER A 527 -12.96 17.83 -9.74
C SER A 527 -12.81 17.96 -11.26
N SER A 528 -13.37 19.01 -11.87
CA SER A 528 -13.23 19.28 -13.32
C SER A 528 -12.00 20.11 -13.67
N ASP A 529 -11.38 20.75 -12.67
CA ASP A 529 -10.11 21.48 -12.74
C ASP A 529 -8.96 20.58 -12.27
#